data_AF-X1KTW5-F1
#
_entry.id   AF-X1KTW5-F1
#
_cell.length_a   1.000
_cell.length_b   1.000
_cell.length_c   1.000
_cell.angle_alpha   90.00
_cell.angle_beta   90.00
_cell.angle_gamma   90.00
#
_symmetry.space_group_name_H-M   'P 1'
#
loop_
_entity.id
_entity.type
_entity.pdbx_description
1 polymer ?
#
loop_
_entity_poly.entity_id
_entity_poly.type
_entity_poly.pdbx_seq_one_letter_code
_entity_poly.pdbx_strand_id
1 'polypeptide(L)' 'KDFSNIVEKIYEKKPIYFLFPATSDAQYYRNSNYCEKTILFGPGNAATAHAINEYVKIEDFINAIKVYTLWAYNFLK' A
#
# COMPACT_ATOMS: atom_id res chain seq x y z
N LYS A 1 -10.89 8.59 -2.03
CA LYS A 1 -11.67 7.59 -2.81
C LYS A 1 -10.86 7.06 -3.99
N ASP A 2 -10.02 7.88 -4.61
CA ASP A 2 -9.30 7.51 -5.84
C ASP A 2 -8.30 6.37 -5.66
N PHE A 3 -7.55 6.32 -4.56
CA PHE A 3 -6.58 5.24 -4.33
C PHE A 3 -7.23 3.85 -4.26
N SER A 4 -8.34 3.70 -3.51
CA SER A 4 -9.09 2.43 -3.41
C SER A 4 -9.55 1.94 -4.77
N ASN A 5 -10.09 2.85 -5.59
CA ASN A 5 -10.63 2.53 -6.90
C ASN A 5 -9.51 2.10 -7.87
N ILE A 6 -8.34 2.74 -7.77
CA ILE A 6 -7.15 2.35 -8.54
C ILE A 6 -6.68 0.96 -8.14
N VAL A 7 -6.59 0.68 -6.83
CA VAL A 7 -6.23 -0.66 -6.32
C VAL A 7 -7.23 -1.71 -6.81
N GLU A 8 -8.52 -1.47 -6.65
CA GLU A 8 -9.57 -2.40 -7.09
C GLU A 8 -9.51 -2.68 -8.59
N LYS A 9 -9.29 -1.64 -9.40
CA LYS A 9 -9.16 -1.77 -10.86
C LYS A 9 -7.94 -2.59 -11.27
N ILE A 10 -6.81 -2.45 -10.57
CA ILE A 10 -5.55 -3.11 -10.95
C ILE A 10 -5.47 -4.54 -10.42
N TYR A 11 -5.97 -4.78 -9.20
CA TYR A 11 -5.96 -6.10 -8.57
C TYR A 11 -7.22 -6.92 -8.88
N GLU A 12 -8.21 -6.32 -9.55
CA GLU A 12 -9.51 -6.93 -9.88
C GLU A 12 -10.23 -7.51 -8.65
N LYS A 13 -9.97 -6.89 -7.50
CA LYS A 13 -10.44 -7.33 -6.17
C LYS A 13 -10.72 -6.13 -5.31
N LYS A 14 -11.83 -6.19 -4.57
CA LYS A 14 -12.18 -5.15 -3.61
C LYS A 14 -11.14 -5.08 -2.49
N PRO A 15 -10.46 -3.95 -2.27
CA PRO A 15 -9.49 -3.82 -1.20
C PRO A 15 -10.17 -3.79 0.17
N ILE A 16 -9.49 -4.33 1.19
CA ILE A 16 -9.93 -4.30 2.57
C ILE A 16 -9.10 -3.25 3.32
N TYR A 17 -9.79 -2.33 3.99
CA TYR A 17 -9.16 -1.41 4.94
C TYR A 17 -9.13 -2.07 6.31
N PHE A 18 -7.95 -2.16 6.91
CA PHE A 18 -7.75 -2.68 8.26
C PHE A 18 -6.67 -1.88 8.97
N LEU A 19 -6.66 -1.96 10.30
CA LEU A 19 -5.59 -1.39 11.11
C LEU A 19 -4.35 -2.27 10.99
N PHE A 20 -3.23 -1.68 10.57
CA PHE A 20 -1.97 -2.42 10.48
C PHE A 20 -1.53 -2.85 11.89
N PRO A 21 -1.31 -4.16 12.14
CA PRO A 21 -1.08 -4.69 13.50
C PRO A 21 0.36 -4.44 14.02
N ALA A 22 1.22 -3.82 13.22
CA ALA A 22 2.60 -3.49 13.57
C ALA A 22 2.86 -1.98 13.44
N THR A 23 4.09 -1.55 13.73
CA THR A 23 4.51 -0.15 13.61
C THR A 23 4.94 0.20 12.18
N SER A 24 4.72 1.44 11.77
CA SER A 24 5.22 2.00 10.50
C SER A 24 5.39 3.52 10.65
N ASP A 25 6.13 4.14 9.75
CA ASP A 25 6.32 5.60 9.72
C ASP A 25 4.98 6.35 9.64
N ALA A 26 3.95 5.71 9.08
CA ALA A 26 2.59 6.25 9.06
C ALA A 26 2.07 6.57 10.48
N GLN A 27 2.41 5.76 11.49
CA GLN A 27 2.09 6.06 12.89
C GLN A 27 2.79 7.35 13.35
N TYR A 28 4.09 7.47 13.07
CA TYR A 28 4.86 8.64 13.46
C TYR A 28 4.33 9.92 12.81
N TYR A 29 4.01 9.88 11.51
CA TYR A 29 3.44 11.02 10.79
C TYR A 29 2.09 11.48 11.34
N ARG A 30 1.23 10.53 11.73
CA ARG A 30 -0.05 10.85 12.36
C ARG A 30 0.14 11.45 13.75
N ASN A 31 1.07 10.91 14.55
CA ASN A 31 1.27 11.34 15.94
C ASN A 31 2.06 12.66 16.07
N SER A 32 2.81 13.05 15.05
CA SER A 32 3.57 14.31 15.00
C SER A 32 2.77 15.47 14.40
N ASN A 33 1.50 15.27 14.05
CA ASN A 33 0.67 16.22 13.27
C ASN A 33 1.26 16.57 11.90
N TYR A 34 2.20 15.77 11.38
CA TYR A 34 2.79 16.01 10.07
C TYR A 34 1.84 15.62 8.93
N CYS A 35 1.19 14.45 9.06
CA CYS A 35 0.19 13.99 8.10
C CYS A 35 -0.83 13.07 8.80
N GLU A 36 -2.06 13.55 8.94
CA GLU A 36 -3.15 12.81 9.58
C GLU A 36 -3.69 11.67 8.70
N LYS A 37 -3.60 11.82 7.36
CA LYS A 37 -4.20 10.92 6.37
C LYS A 37 -3.14 10.09 5.66
N THR A 38 -2.69 9.04 6.31
CA THR A 38 -1.70 8.10 5.77
C THR A 38 -2.36 6.80 5.29
N ILE A 39 -1.87 6.24 4.19
CA ILE A 39 -2.20 4.89 3.73
C ILE A 39 -0.91 4.06 3.72
N LEU A 40 -0.96 2.85 4.28
CA LEU A 40 0.10 1.87 4.13
C LEU A 40 -0.35 0.82 3.10
N PHE A 41 0.40 0.69 2.02
CA PHE A 41 0.09 -0.21 0.92
C PHE A 41 1.37 -0.68 0.23
N GLY A 42 1.44 -1.96 -0.10
CA GLY A 42 2.59 -2.53 -0.81
C GLY A 42 2.37 -4.01 -1.12
N PRO A 43 3.20 -4.58 -2.01
CA PRO A 43 3.17 -5.99 -2.33
C PRO A 43 3.89 -6.82 -1.25
N GLY A 44 3.72 -8.14 -1.31
CA GLY A 44 4.39 -9.08 -0.42
C GLY A 44 3.49 -9.61 0.71
N ASN A 45 4.07 -10.50 1.51
CA ASN A 45 3.38 -11.11 2.63
C ASN A 45 4.01 -10.65 3.95
N ALA A 46 3.27 -9.84 4.72
CA ALA A 46 3.73 -9.34 6.01
C ALA A 46 4.05 -10.47 7.01
N ALA A 47 3.43 -11.65 6.88
CA ALA A 47 3.70 -12.79 7.74
C ALA A 47 5.08 -13.43 7.52
N THR A 48 5.72 -13.16 6.37
CA THR A 48 7.06 -13.67 6.03
C THR A 48 8.12 -12.57 6.04
N ALA A 49 7.78 -11.34 6.39
CA ALA A 49 8.75 -10.26 6.52
C ALA A 49 9.79 -10.63 7.59
N HIS A 50 11.08 -10.42 7.27
CA HIS A 50 12.24 -10.79 8.10
C HIS A 50 12.51 -12.30 8.24
N ALA A 51 11.80 -13.16 7.51
CA ALA A 51 12.09 -14.59 7.46
C ALA A 51 13.15 -14.92 6.39
N ILE A 52 13.86 -16.04 6.54
CA ILE A 52 14.88 -16.49 5.55
C ILE A 52 14.26 -16.69 4.16
N ASN A 53 12.99 -17.08 4.12
CA ASN A 53 12.22 -17.33 2.91
C ASN A 53 11.27 -16.18 2.57
N GLU A 54 11.58 -14.95 2.98
CA GLU A 54 10.85 -13.77 2.54
C GLU A 54 10.82 -13.69 1.01
N TYR A 55 9.65 -13.44 0.44
CA TYR A 55 9.47 -13.31 -1.00
C TYR A 55 8.34 -12.34 -1.34
N VAL A 56 8.35 -11.88 -2.59
CA VAL A 56 7.28 -11.09 -3.19
C VAL A 56 6.91 -11.74 -4.52
N LYS A 57 5.62 -11.88 -4.82
CA LYS A 57 5.18 -12.37 -6.12
C LYS A 57 5.42 -11.30 -7.18
N ILE A 58 5.93 -11.71 -8.34
CA ILE A 58 6.23 -10.81 -9.45
C ILE A 58 4.99 -10.02 -9.88
N GLU A 59 3.83 -10.67 -9.94
CA GLU A 59 2.56 -10.01 -10.29
C GLU A 59 2.15 -8.96 -9.27
N ASP A 60 2.30 -9.24 -7.96
CA ASP A 60 2.00 -8.27 -6.92
C ASP A 60 2.93 -7.05 -7.01
N PHE A 61 4.21 -7.28 -7.31
CA PHE A 61 5.19 -6.22 -7.50
C PHE A 61 4.83 -5.34 -8.71
N ILE A 62 4.50 -5.95 -9.85
CA ILE A 62 4.07 -5.24 -11.07
C ILE A 62 2.77 -4.45 -10.81
N ASN A 63 1.81 -5.04 -10.10
CA ASN A 63 0.54 -4.39 -9.80
C ASN A 63 0.71 -3.22 -8.82
N ALA A 64 1.60 -3.33 -7.83
CA ALA A 64 1.95 -2.21 -6.96
C ALA A 64 2.54 -1.04 -7.75
N ILE A 65 3.44 -1.31 -8.71
CA ILE A 65 3.99 -0.28 -9.62
C ILE A 65 2.86 0.42 -10.39
N LYS A 66 1.93 -0.33 -10.98
CA LYS A 66 0.78 0.25 -11.70
C LYS A 66 -0.07 1.14 -10.79
N VAL A 67 -0.34 0.71 -9.56
CA VAL A 67 -1.14 1.49 -8.59
C VAL A 67 -0.46 2.82 -8.30
N TYR A 68 0.81 2.79 -7.93
CA TYR A 68 1.56 4.01 -7.60
C TYR A 68 1.68 4.94 -8.81
N THR A 69 2.00 4.40 -9.99
CA THR A 69 2.13 5.21 -11.21
C THR A 69 0.81 5.90 -11.59
N LEU A 70 -0.31 5.17 -11.59
CA LEU A 70 -1.60 5.75 -11.94
C LEU A 70 -2.08 6.75 -10.87
N TRP A 71 -1.86 6.45 -9.60
CA TRP A 71 -2.20 7.37 -8.52
C TRP A 71 -1.37 8.66 -8.60
N ALA A 72 -0.05 8.55 -8.76
CA ALA A 72 0.84 9.71 -8.89
C ALA A 72 0.48 10.56 -10.11
N TYR A 73 0.22 9.94 -11.27
CA TYR A 73 -0.23 10.64 -12.47
C TYR A 73 -1.52 11.44 -12.21
N ASN A 74 -2.52 10.82 -11.56
CA ASN A 74 -3.78 11.50 -11.25
C ASN A 74 -3.62 12.59 -10.17
N PHE A 75 -2.68 12.43 -9.25
CA PHE A 75 -2.43 13.37 -8.16
C PHE A 75 -1.68 14.63 -8.63
N LEU A 76 -0.76 14.48 -9.59
CA LEU A 76 0.06 15.58 -10.11
C LEU A 76 -0.61 16.38 -11.23
N LYS A 77 -1.72 15.88 -11.78
CA LYS A 77 -2.50 16.54 -12.82
C LYS A 77 -3.45 17.58 -12.21
#